data_AF-T1JEU6-F1
#
_entry.id   AF-T1JEU6-F1
#
_cell.length_a   1.000
_cell.length_b   1.000
_cell.length_c   1.000
_cell.angle_alpha   90.00
_cell.angle_beta   90.00
_cell.angle_gamma   90.00
#
_symmetry.space_group_name_H-M   'P 1'
#
loop_
_entity.id
_entity.type
_entity.pdbx_description
1 polymer ?
#
loop_
_entity_poly.entity_id
_entity_poly.type
_entity_poly.pdbx_seq_one_letter_code
_entity_poly.pdbx_strand_id
1 'polypeptide(L)'
;MDTSSGLIQRRNIVKEENDKRHPENEEIDGERRDETDEDGDSKETRLTLMEEVLLLGLKDREGYTSFWNDCISSGLRGCILIELALRGRLELEKAGMRRRSLLNRKVILKSDAPTGDVLLDEALKHIKDTDSPETVQTWIEYLSGETWNPLKLRYQLRNVRERLAKNLVEKGVLTTEKQNFLLFDMTTHPLTDSTAKQRLIKKVQDSVLGKWVNDPHRMDKRLIALIFLAHSSDVLENAFAPLNDEDYELAMKRVRELLELDIEAESLKSNTNELMWAVFSAFIK
;
A
#
# COMPACT_ATOMS: atom_id res chain seq x y z
N MET A 1 -11.53 37.08 46.78
CA MET A 1 -10.38 37.40 45.93
C MET A 1 -9.31 36.37 46.29
N ASP A 2 -9.36 35.20 45.65
CA ASP A 2 -8.49 34.82 44.51
C ASP A 2 -7.01 34.98 44.89
N THR A 3 -6.19 33.93 45.00
CA THR A 3 -5.91 32.93 43.96
C THR A 3 -5.19 31.70 44.54
N SER A 4 -5.41 30.56 43.87
CA SER A 4 -4.72 29.28 43.99
C SER A 4 -3.32 29.30 43.35
N SER A 5 -2.33 28.65 43.98
CA SER A 5 -1.23 27.96 43.26
C SER A 5 -0.46 27.06 44.24
N GLY A 6 -0.71 25.76 44.19
CA GLY A 6 0.03 24.74 44.95
C GLY A 6 0.61 23.71 43.99
N LEU A 7 1.91 23.84 43.71
CA LEU A 7 2.72 22.91 42.93
C LEU A 7 2.76 21.53 43.58
N ILE A 8 2.47 20.47 42.82
CA ILE A 8 2.63 19.07 43.25
C ILE A 8 3.92 18.50 42.65
N GLN A 9 4.86 18.16 43.54
CA GLN A 9 6.14 17.51 43.27
C GLN A 9 5.95 16.05 42.83
N ARG A 10 6.63 15.64 41.74
CA ARG A 10 6.76 14.25 41.29
C ARG A 10 7.69 13.48 42.24
N ARG A 11 7.26 12.32 42.76
CA ARG A 11 8.11 11.36 43.47
C ARG A 11 8.62 10.29 42.51
N ASN A 12 9.94 10.16 42.41
CA ASN A 12 10.64 9.03 41.80
C ASN A 12 10.50 7.79 42.70
N ILE A 13 10.17 6.64 42.11
CA ILE A 13 10.19 5.33 42.79
C ILE A 13 11.43 4.56 42.33
N VAL A 14 12.16 4.06 43.33
CA VAL A 14 13.42 3.31 43.25
C VAL A 14 13.18 1.88 42.78
N LYS A 15 14.14 1.35 42.04
CA LYS A 15 14.20 0.00 41.47
C LYS A 15 14.86 -0.95 42.49
N GLU A 16 14.21 -2.05 42.85
CA GLU A 16 14.83 -3.14 43.63
C GLU A 16 14.81 -4.44 42.80
N GLU A 17 15.99 -5.04 42.67
CA GLU A 17 16.22 -6.39 42.15
C GLU A 17 16.11 -7.41 43.29
N ASN A 18 15.48 -8.57 43.03
CA ASN A 18 15.86 -9.79 43.74
C ASN A 18 15.55 -11.04 42.91
N ASP A 19 16.54 -11.92 42.87
CA ASP A 19 16.66 -13.17 42.11
C ASP A 19 16.10 -14.37 42.91
N LYS A 20 15.45 -15.34 42.23
CA LYS A 20 15.45 -16.79 42.54
C LYS A 20 14.57 -17.62 41.56
N ARG A 21 15.18 -18.70 41.03
CA ARG A 21 14.68 -19.81 40.17
C ARG A 21 13.72 -20.75 40.96
N HIS A 22 12.85 -21.65 40.47
CA HIS A 22 12.66 -22.43 39.21
C HIS A 22 11.26 -23.18 39.26
N PRO A 23 10.89 -24.09 38.33
CA PRO A 23 9.81 -23.96 37.32
C PRO A 23 8.51 -24.76 37.59
N GLU A 24 7.36 -24.34 37.06
CA GLU A 24 6.24 -25.25 36.74
C GLU A 24 5.50 -24.81 35.47
N ASN A 25 5.09 -25.80 34.68
CA ASN A 25 4.44 -25.70 33.37
C ASN A 25 3.06 -25.03 33.44
N GLU A 26 2.85 -24.00 32.62
CA GLU A 26 1.52 -23.70 32.08
C GLU A 26 1.65 -23.32 30.60
N GLU A 27 1.10 -24.18 29.75
CA GLU A 27 0.84 -23.94 28.34
C GLU A 27 -0.18 -22.81 28.22
N ILE A 28 0.24 -21.65 27.72
CA ILE A 28 -0.66 -20.60 27.25
C ILE A 28 -0.20 -20.20 25.85
N ASP A 29 -1.02 -20.58 24.88
CA ASP A 29 -1.01 -20.12 23.49
C ASP A 29 -1.01 -18.58 23.46
N GLY A 30 0.18 -18.01 23.39
CA GLY A 30 0.38 -16.61 23.07
C GLY A 30 0.46 -16.48 21.57
N GLU A 31 -0.68 -16.22 20.91
CA GLU A 31 -0.70 -15.59 19.60
C GLU A 31 0.12 -14.30 19.70
N ARG A 32 1.39 -14.37 19.27
CA ARG A 32 2.20 -13.19 19.02
C ARG A 32 1.48 -12.44 17.90
N ARG A 33 0.76 -11.38 18.29
CA ARG A 33 0.49 -10.27 17.38
C ARG A 33 1.87 -9.82 16.90
N ASP A 34 2.21 -10.17 15.66
CA ASP A 34 3.23 -9.46 14.90
C ASP A 34 2.68 -8.03 14.74
N GLU A 35 2.89 -7.21 15.76
CA GLU A 35 2.83 -5.77 15.68
C GLU A 35 3.95 -5.36 14.72
N THR A 36 3.62 -5.24 13.43
CA THR A 36 4.43 -4.53 12.44
C THR A 36 4.38 -3.01 12.72
N ASP A 37 4.61 -2.62 13.97
CA ASP A 37 4.77 -1.24 14.42
C ASP A 37 6.26 -0.84 14.41
N GLU A 38 7.08 -1.48 13.57
CA GLU A 38 8.40 -0.97 13.15
C GLU A 38 8.24 0.16 12.13
N ASP A 39 7.56 1.25 12.50
CA ASP A 39 7.75 2.55 11.82
C ASP A 39 7.32 3.75 12.69
N GLY A 40 7.30 3.58 14.01
CA GLY A 40 6.85 4.61 14.96
C GLY A 40 7.82 5.78 15.18
N ASP A 41 9.05 5.72 14.64
CA ASP A 41 10.11 6.72 14.90
C ASP A 41 10.82 7.24 13.64
N SER A 42 10.28 6.93 12.46
CA SER A 42 10.78 7.52 11.22
C SER A 42 10.25 8.95 11.12
N LYS A 43 11.13 9.95 11.16
CA LYS A 43 10.82 11.35 10.75
C LYS A 43 10.42 11.44 9.25
N GLU A 44 10.12 10.32 8.61
CA GLU A 44 9.88 10.21 7.19
C GLU A 44 8.38 10.34 6.89
N THR A 45 8.07 11.06 5.82
CA THR A 45 6.71 11.21 5.33
C THR A 45 6.15 9.86 4.91
N ARG A 46 5.16 9.34 5.64
CA ARG A 46 4.51 8.06 5.32
C ARG A 46 3.57 8.18 4.12
N LEU A 47 3.93 7.50 3.04
CA LEU A 47 3.12 7.43 1.81
C LEU A 47 2.29 6.12 1.76
N THR A 48 1.13 6.17 1.11
CA THR A 48 0.32 4.99 0.76
C THR A 48 0.84 4.34 -0.52
N LEU A 49 0.44 3.09 -0.80
CA LEU A 49 0.88 2.40 -2.03
C LEU A 49 0.41 3.16 -3.27
N MET A 50 -0.80 3.72 -3.21
CA MET A 50 -1.34 4.57 -4.28
C MET A 50 -0.44 5.78 -4.54
N GLU A 51 0.03 6.43 -3.49
CA GLU A 51 0.90 7.60 -3.57
C GLU A 51 2.30 7.25 -4.07
N GLU A 52 2.90 6.15 -3.60
CA GLU A 52 4.19 5.67 -4.09
C GLU A 52 4.12 5.32 -5.59
N VAL A 53 3.10 4.57 -6.03
CA VAL A 53 2.88 4.24 -7.45
C VAL A 53 2.66 5.51 -8.29
N LEU A 54 1.84 6.45 -7.79
CA LEU A 54 1.63 7.73 -8.48
C LEU A 54 2.93 8.52 -8.63
N LEU A 55 3.77 8.55 -7.57
CA LEU A 55 5.02 9.29 -7.55
C LEU A 55 6.08 8.71 -8.50
N LEU A 56 6.09 7.38 -8.69
CA LEU A 56 6.92 6.72 -9.71
C LEU A 56 6.51 7.10 -11.15
N GLY A 57 5.22 7.32 -11.39
CA GLY A 57 4.69 7.75 -12.70
C GLY A 57 4.70 9.26 -12.95
N LEU A 58 5.01 10.08 -11.93
CA LEU A 58 4.98 11.53 -12.01
C LEU A 58 6.22 12.09 -12.72
N LYS A 59 6.05 13.06 -13.62
CA LYS A 59 7.18 13.87 -14.10
C LYS A 59 7.45 15.05 -13.17
N ASP A 60 8.72 15.30 -12.87
CA ASP A 60 9.13 16.20 -11.79
C ASP A 60 8.66 17.65 -11.97
N ARG A 61 8.77 18.20 -13.19
CA ARG A 61 8.47 19.62 -13.46
C ARG A 61 7.03 19.86 -13.83
N GLU A 62 6.44 18.92 -14.54
CA GLU A 62 5.10 19.04 -15.08
C GLU A 62 4.03 18.87 -13.99
N GLY A 63 4.32 18.10 -12.94
CA GLY A 63 3.37 17.90 -11.84
C GLY A 63 2.11 17.12 -12.25
N TYR A 64 2.20 16.39 -13.35
CA TYR A 64 1.23 15.42 -13.80
C TYR A 64 1.92 14.11 -14.19
N THR A 65 1.20 13.00 -14.05
CA THR A 65 1.64 11.70 -14.55
C THR A 65 1.82 11.78 -16.05
N SER A 66 2.92 11.21 -16.57
CA SER A 66 3.26 11.24 -18.00
C SER A 66 2.07 10.87 -18.88
N PHE A 67 1.31 9.86 -18.48
CA PHE A 67 0.01 9.49 -19.05
C PHE A 67 -0.84 8.83 -17.94
N TRP A 68 -2.05 9.34 -17.68
CA TRP A 68 -3.03 8.60 -16.89
C TRP A 68 -3.77 7.65 -17.83
N ASN A 69 -3.54 6.35 -17.69
CA ASN A 69 -4.10 5.30 -18.53
C ASN A 69 -4.89 4.26 -17.70
N ASP A 70 -5.46 3.26 -18.37
CA ASP A 70 -6.26 2.22 -17.71
C ASP A 70 -5.40 1.33 -16.80
N CYS A 71 -4.12 1.11 -17.12
CA CYS A 71 -3.18 0.34 -16.31
C CYS A 71 -2.93 0.99 -14.95
N ILE A 72 -2.55 2.28 -14.90
CA ILE A 72 -2.36 2.99 -13.62
C ILE A 72 -3.69 3.15 -12.88
N SER A 73 -4.79 3.40 -13.59
CA SER A 73 -6.11 3.52 -12.98
C SER A 73 -6.50 2.24 -12.23
N SER A 74 -6.38 1.08 -12.86
CA SER A 74 -6.68 -0.23 -12.26
C SER A 74 -5.65 -0.61 -11.19
N GLY A 75 -4.36 -0.39 -11.44
CA GLY A 75 -3.28 -0.64 -10.48
C GLY A 75 -3.44 0.12 -9.16
N LEU A 76 -3.93 1.37 -9.20
CA LEU A 76 -4.25 2.14 -7.99
C LEU A 76 -5.41 1.53 -7.18
N ARG A 77 -6.36 0.83 -7.82
CA ARG A 77 -7.41 0.09 -7.09
C ARG A 77 -6.85 -1.17 -6.46
N GLY A 78 -5.91 -1.83 -7.13
CA GLY A 78 -5.09 -2.89 -6.53
C GLY A 78 -4.36 -2.40 -5.27
N CYS A 79 -3.71 -1.23 -5.36
CA CYS A 79 -3.05 -0.58 -4.22
C CYS A 79 -4.02 -0.39 -3.04
N ILE A 80 -5.23 0.09 -3.29
CA ILE A 80 -6.26 0.31 -2.24
C ILE A 80 -6.59 -1.00 -1.51
N LEU A 81 -6.82 -2.10 -2.25
CA LEU A 81 -7.14 -3.39 -1.64
C LEU A 81 -5.98 -3.92 -0.80
N ILE A 82 -4.74 -3.84 -1.30
CA ILE A 82 -3.56 -4.30 -0.55
C ILE A 82 -3.31 -3.40 0.66
N GLU A 83 -3.42 -2.08 0.53
CA GLU A 83 -3.23 -1.14 1.64
C GLU A 83 -4.23 -1.39 2.77
N LEU A 84 -5.50 -1.64 2.43
CA LEU A 84 -6.52 -2.05 3.40
C LEU A 84 -6.22 -3.43 4.03
N ALA A 85 -5.69 -4.38 3.26
CA ALA A 85 -5.30 -5.70 3.76
C ALA A 85 -4.14 -5.62 4.75
N LEU A 86 -3.10 -4.85 4.43
CA LEU A 86 -1.93 -4.63 5.29
C LEU A 86 -2.30 -3.88 6.57
N ARG A 87 -3.32 -3.01 6.52
CA ARG A 87 -3.90 -2.34 7.70
C ARG A 87 -4.90 -3.22 8.48
N GLY A 88 -5.06 -4.49 8.12
CA GLY A 88 -5.97 -5.42 8.79
C GLY A 88 -7.45 -5.06 8.66
N ARG A 89 -7.82 -4.26 7.65
CA ARG A 89 -9.22 -3.89 7.36
C ARG A 89 -9.93 -4.96 6.54
N LEU A 90 -9.20 -5.57 5.61
CA LEU A 90 -9.71 -6.60 4.72
C LEU A 90 -8.90 -7.90 4.84
N GLU A 91 -9.56 -9.01 4.57
CA GLU A 91 -8.95 -10.32 4.40
C GLU A 91 -9.62 -11.08 3.25
N LEU A 92 -9.02 -12.19 2.83
CA LEU A 92 -9.59 -13.06 1.82
C LEU A 92 -10.36 -14.20 2.50
N GLU A 93 -11.57 -14.50 2.04
CA GLU A 93 -12.40 -15.64 2.49
C GLU A 93 -11.54 -16.89 2.53
N LYS A 94 -11.47 -17.64 3.65
CA LYS A 94 -10.63 -18.85 3.76
C LYS A 94 -10.90 -19.85 2.62
N ALA A 95 -9.86 -20.50 2.11
CA ALA A 95 -9.96 -21.41 0.96
C ALA A 95 -10.97 -22.57 1.12
N GLY A 96 -11.29 -22.92 2.37
CA GLY A 96 -12.24 -23.97 2.73
C GLY A 96 -11.79 -25.38 2.33
N MET A 97 -12.66 -26.37 2.52
CA MET A 97 -12.33 -27.78 2.24
C MET A 97 -12.07 -28.06 0.75
N ARG A 98 -12.65 -27.24 -0.16
CA ARG A 98 -12.51 -27.40 -1.61
C ARG A 98 -11.30 -26.70 -2.21
N ARG A 99 -10.45 -26.05 -1.39
CA ARG A 99 -9.25 -25.31 -1.84
C ARG A 99 -9.54 -24.40 -3.04
N ARG A 100 -10.49 -23.47 -2.88
CA ARG A 100 -10.80 -22.50 -3.94
C ARG A 100 -9.54 -21.68 -4.27
N SER A 101 -9.33 -21.43 -5.56
CA SER A 101 -8.26 -20.54 -6.03
C SER A 101 -8.45 -19.12 -5.50
N LEU A 102 -7.36 -18.35 -5.42
CA LEU A 102 -7.34 -16.98 -4.91
C LEU A 102 -8.39 -16.09 -5.58
N LEU A 103 -8.49 -16.16 -6.91
CA LEU A 103 -9.41 -15.33 -7.69
C LEU A 103 -10.89 -15.66 -7.48
N ASN A 104 -11.20 -16.88 -7.01
CA ASN A 104 -12.57 -17.32 -6.75
C ASN A 104 -13.02 -17.09 -5.30
N ARG A 105 -12.10 -16.65 -4.44
CA ARG A 105 -12.38 -16.34 -3.03
C ARG A 105 -12.86 -14.89 -2.91
N LYS A 106 -13.74 -14.65 -1.93
CA LYS A 106 -14.34 -13.34 -1.72
C LYS A 106 -13.51 -12.47 -0.77
N VAL A 107 -13.54 -11.15 -0.96
CA VAL A 107 -12.96 -10.17 -0.04
C VAL A 107 -13.90 -9.98 1.13
N ILE A 108 -13.37 -10.12 2.35
CA ILE A 108 -14.11 -10.06 3.61
C ILE A 108 -13.66 -8.84 4.41
N LEU A 109 -14.62 -8.11 4.96
CA LEU A 109 -14.39 -7.02 5.89
C LEU A 109 -14.01 -7.58 7.27
N LYS A 110 -12.80 -7.25 7.73
CA LYS A 110 -12.30 -7.61 9.06
C LYS A 110 -12.52 -6.51 10.09
N SER A 111 -12.33 -5.26 9.69
CA SER A 111 -12.53 -4.09 10.54
C SER A 111 -12.97 -2.89 9.69
N ASP A 112 -13.95 -2.14 10.19
CA ASP A 112 -14.47 -0.91 9.59
C ASP A 112 -13.88 0.37 10.20
N ALA A 113 -12.84 0.24 11.04
CA ALA A 113 -12.18 1.38 11.64
C ALA A 113 -11.61 2.32 10.56
N PRO A 114 -11.81 3.65 10.67
CA PRO A 114 -11.28 4.58 9.68
C PRO A 114 -9.75 4.47 9.60
N THR A 115 -9.22 4.72 8.41
CA THR A 115 -7.79 4.67 8.09
C THR A 115 -7.16 6.07 8.07
N GLY A 116 -7.99 7.12 7.97
CA GLY A 116 -7.55 8.51 7.84
C GLY A 116 -7.20 8.91 6.40
N ASP A 117 -7.29 7.99 5.44
CA ASP A 117 -7.17 8.28 4.02
C ASP A 117 -8.55 8.21 3.36
N VAL A 118 -8.94 9.28 2.67
CA VAL A 118 -10.29 9.43 2.11
C VAL A 118 -10.61 8.36 1.08
N LEU A 119 -9.64 7.91 0.27
CA LEU A 119 -9.87 6.89 -0.76
C LEU A 119 -10.02 5.50 -0.14
N LEU A 120 -9.17 5.18 0.84
CA LEU A 120 -9.26 3.93 1.59
C LEU A 120 -10.58 3.83 2.36
N ASP A 121 -11.00 4.92 3.02
CA ASP A 121 -12.23 4.95 3.83
C ASP A 121 -13.50 4.87 2.96
N GLU A 122 -13.48 5.47 1.77
CA GLU A 122 -14.59 5.34 0.81
C GLU A 122 -14.69 3.93 0.24
N ALA A 123 -13.57 3.32 -0.15
CA ALA A 123 -13.55 1.93 -0.60
C ALA A 123 -14.00 0.97 0.50
N LEU A 124 -13.55 1.18 1.73
CA LEU A 124 -13.94 0.38 2.89
C LEU A 124 -15.44 0.50 3.18
N LYS A 125 -16.01 1.71 3.04
CA LYS A 125 -17.45 1.94 3.14
C LYS A 125 -18.23 1.18 2.06
N HIS A 126 -17.77 1.20 0.80
CA HIS A 126 -18.41 0.43 -0.26
C HIS A 126 -18.40 -1.07 0.02
N ILE A 127 -17.29 -1.60 0.52
CA ILE A 127 -17.17 -3.02 0.91
C ILE A 127 -18.13 -3.37 2.04
N LYS A 128 -18.23 -2.50 3.06
CA LYS A 128 -19.16 -2.65 4.18
C LYS A 128 -20.63 -2.63 3.76
N ASP A 129 -21.00 -1.72 2.86
CA ASP A 129 -22.39 -1.48 2.44
C ASP A 129 -22.86 -2.44 1.34
N THR A 130 -22.08 -3.47 0.99
CA THR A 130 -22.43 -4.42 -0.06
C THR A 130 -23.15 -5.64 0.50
N ASP A 131 -24.27 -6.01 -0.12
CA ASP A 131 -25.12 -7.13 0.35
C ASP A 131 -24.41 -8.48 0.32
N SER A 132 -23.55 -8.71 -0.68
CA SER A 132 -22.81 -9.97 -0.89
C SER A 132 -21.31 -9.71 -1.09
N PRO A 133 -20.43 -10.45 -0.40
CA PRO A 133 -18.99 -10.36 -0.64
C PRO A 133 -18.61 -10.64 -2.09
N GLU A 134 -17.71 -9.83 -2.64
CA GLU A 134 -17.23 -9.94 -4.02
C GLU A 134 -15.76 -10.33 -4.12
N THR A 135 -15.34 -10.83 -5.29
CA THR A 135 -13.94 -11.23 -5.53
C THR A 135 -13.05 -10.00 -5.70
N VAL A 136 -11.74 -10.20 -5.64
CA VAL A 136 -10.74 -9.14 -5.88
C VAL A 136 -10.94 -8.47 -7.24
N GLN A 137 -11.12 -9.26 -8.30
CA GLN A 137 -11.34 -8.74 -9.66
C GLN A 137 -12.58 -7.85 -9.74
N THR A 138 -13.70 -8.31 -9.18
CA THR A 138 -14.94 -7.53 -9.16
C THR A 138 -14.80 -6.23 -8.37
N TRP A 139 -14.05 -6.24 -7.26
CA TRP A 139 -13.79 -5.01 -6.51
C TRP A 139 -12.93 -4.01 -7.30
N ILE A 140 -11.91 -4.48 -8.02
CA ILE A 140 -11.11 -3.63 -8.91
C ILE A 140 -12.02 -3.01 -9.99
N GLU A 141 -12.86 -3.81 -10.66
CA GLU A 141 -13.82 -3.33 -11.67
C GLU A 141 -14.80 -2.29 -11.09
N TYR A 142 -15.38 -2.56 -9.91
CA TYR A 142 -16.34 -1.68 -9.25
C TYR A 142 -15.71 -0.33 -8.87
N LEU A 143 -14.53 -0.36 -8.25
CA LEU A 143 -13.84 0.86 -7.81
C LEU A 143 -13.26 1.67 -8.99
N SER A 144 -12.99 1.02 -10.13
CA SER A 144 -12.61 1.67 -11.40
C SER A 144 -13.81 2.20 -12.18
N GLY A 145 -15.00 1.63 -11.97
CA GLY A 145 -16.22 1.94 -12.72
C GLY A 145 -16.32 1.20 -14.06
N GLU A 146 -15.67 0.04 -14.17
CA GLU A 146 -15.65 -0.81 -15.37
C GLU A 146 -16.83 -1.81 -15.40
N THR A 147 -17.73 -1.72 -14.42
CA THR A 147 -18.93 -2.56 -14.37
C THR A 147 -20.06 -2.01 -15.24
N TRP A 148 -20.76 -2.92 -15.92
CA TRP A 148 -21.96 -2.60 -16.69
C TRP A 148 -23.25 -2.60 -15.86
N ASN A 149 -23.18 -2.94 -14.57
CA ASN A 149 -24.35 -2.96 -13.69
C ASN A 149 -24.65 -1.55 -13.14
N PRO A 150 -25.77 -0.90 -13.52
CA PRO A 150 -26.07 0.47 -13.09
C PRO A 150 -26.16 0.65 -11.58
N LEU A 151 -26.59 -0.40 -10.85
CA LEU A 151 -26.67 -0.35 -9.40
C LEU A 151 -25.27 -0.31 -8.77
N LYS A 152 -24.27 -0.92 -9.42
CA LYS A 152 -22.89 -1.04 -8.90
C LYS A 152 -21.99 0.12 -9.32
N LEU A 153 -22.40 0.93 -10.32
CA LEU A 153 -21.67 2.15 -10.74
C LEU A 153 -21.43 3.15 -9.60
N ARG A 154 -22.26 3.12 -8.55
CA ARG A 154 -22.08 3.97 -7.35
C ARG A 154 -20.80 3.69 -6.57
N TYR A 155 -20.17 2.53 -6.80
CA TYR A 155 -18.93 2.15 -6.12
C TYR A 155 -17.67 2.73 -6.76
N GLN A 156 -17.80 3.37 -7.93
CA GLN A 156 -16.66 3.97 -8.60
C GLN A 156 -16.05 5.09 -7.75
N LEU A 157 -14.76 4.96 -7.46
CA LEU A 157 -13.99 6.03 -6.87
C LEU A 157 -13.72 7.11 -7.93
N ARG A 158 -14.21 8.32 -7.68
CA ARG A 158 -14.07 9.46 -8.58
C ARG A 158 -12.93 10.38 -8.16
N ASN A 159 -12.38 11.09 -9.14
CA ASN A 159 -11.34 12.11 -8.96
C ASN A 159 -10.13 11.59 -8.19
N VAL A 160 -9.75 10.32 -8.43
CA VAL A 160 -8.69 9.63 -7.69
C VAL A 160 -7.36 10.38 -7.85
N ARG A 161 -7.05 10.83 -9.06
CA ARG A 161 -5.83 11.56 -9.34
C ARG A 161 -5.73 12.86 -8.55
N GLU A 162 -6.80 13.65 -8.54
CA GLU A 162 -6.88 14.93 -7.83
C GLU A 162 -6.80 14.73 -6.31
N ARG A 163 -7.45 13.68 -5.79
CA ARG A 163 -7.43 13.35 -4.37
C ARG A 163 -6.05 12.87 -3.91
N LEU A 164 -5.37 12.04 -4.70
CA LEU A 164 -3.99 11.63 -4.41
C LEU A 164 -3.02 12.81 -4.48
N ALA A 165 -3.16 13.69 -5.49
CA ALA A 165 -2.36 14.91 -5.57
C ALA A 165 -2.57 15.80 -4.35
N LYS A 166 -3.82 15.97 -3.90
CA LYS A 166 -4.13 16.71 -2.67
C LYS A 166 -3.47 16.08 -1.44
N ASN A 167 -3.55 14.77 -1.26
CA ASN A 167 -2.87 14.08 -0.14
C ASN A 167 -1.35 14.31 -0.19
N LEU A 168 -0.73 14.22 -1.36
CA LEU A 168 0.70 14.46 -1.53
C LEU A 168 1.09 15.93 -1.26
N VAL A 169 0.20 16.89 -1.55
CA VAL A 169 0.38 18.31 -1.17
C VAL A 169 0.28 18.49 0.34
N GLU A 170 -0.71 17.88 0.99
CA GLU A 170 -0.86 17.92 2.46
C GLU A 170 0.35 17.30 3.18
N LYS A 171 1.01 16.33 2.54
CA LYS A 171 2.24 15.68 2.99
C LYS A 171 3.53 16.41 2.61
N GLY A 172 3.44 17.55 1.90
CA GLY A 172 4.59 18.37 1.49
C GLY A 172 5.45 17.78 0.37
N VAL A 173 5.01 16.71 -0.28
CA VAL A 173 5.73 16.08 -1.41
C VAL A 173 5.52 16.87 -2.69
N LEU A 174 4.29 17.34 -2.92
CA LEU A 174 3.93 18.21 -4.04
C LEU A 174 3.55 19.60 -3.52
N THR A 175 3.53 20.57 -4.42
CA THR A 175 2.88 21.87 -4.19
C THR A 175 1.67 22.04 -5.10
N THR A 176 0.99 23.17 -4.98
CA THR A 176 -0.05 23.59 -5.92
C THR A 176 0.39 24.86 -6.61
N GLU A 177 0.53 24.81 -7.93
CA GLU A 177 0.86 25.98 -8.75
C GLU A 177 -0.26 26.25 -9.74
N LYS A 178 -0.61 27.52 -9.89
CA LYS A 178 -1.51 27.97 -10.95
C LYS A 178 -0.67 28.41 -12.14
N GLN A 179 -0.66 27.60 -13.19
CA GLN A 179 -0.01 27.92 -14.45
C GLN A 179 -0.99 28.65 -15.37
N ASN A 180 -0.63 29.85 -15.81
CA ASN A 180 -1.44 30.63 -16.74
C ASN A 180 -0.94 30.35 -18.17
N PHE A 181 -1.75 29.65 -18.95
CA PHE A 181 -1.54 29.47 -20.38
C PHE A 181 -2.22 30.61 -21.14
N LEU A 182 -1.82 30.82 -22.40
CA LEU A 182 -2.35 31.92 -23.22
C LEU A 182 -3.90 31.93 -23.32
N LEU A 183 -4.55 30.77 -23.22
CA LEU A 183 -5.99 30.60 -23.41
C LEU A 183 -6.75 30.09 -22.18
N PHE A 184 -6.05 29.65 -21.13
CA PHE A 184 -6.68 29.08 -19.93
C PHE A 184 -5.69 29.03 -18.78
N ASP A 185 -6.20 28.95 -17.55
CA ASP A 185 -5.39 28.65 -16.38
C ASP A 185 -5.53 27.17 -16.04
N MET A 186 -4.42 26.54 -15.65
CA MET A 186 -4.39 25.14 -15.20
C MET A 186 -3.71 25.07 -13.84
N THR A 187 -4.33 24.34 -12.91
CA THR A 187 -3.69 24.02 -11.64
C THR A 187 -2.82 22.78 -11.84
N THR A 188 -1.53 22.88 -11.51
CA THR A 188 -0.57 21.78 -11.56
C THR A 188 -0.02 21.47 -10.18
N HIS A 189 0.53 20.26 -10.02
CA HIS A 189 1.06 19.78 -8.75
C HIS A 189 2.52 19.35 -8.88
N PRO A 190 3.46 20.29 -9.10
CA PRO A 190 4.87 19.95 -9.30
C PRO A 190 5.51 19.39 -8.03
N LEU A 191 6.57 18.60 -8.22
CA LEU A 191 7.31 17.96 -7.14
C LEU A 191 8.14 18.98 -6.36
N THR A 192 7.91 19.09 -5.05
CA THR A 192 8.72 19.91 -4.14
C THR A 192 9.77 19.11 -3.39
N ASP A 193 9.40 17.94 -2.88
CA ASP A 193 10.33 17.05 -2.20
C ASP A 193 10.93 16.02 -3.17
N SER A 194 11.96 16.47 -3.91
CA SER A 194 12.74 15.57 -4.77
C SER A 194 13.46 14.47 -3.98
N THR A 195 13.75 14.70 -2.70
CA THR A 195 14.43 13.72 -1.84
C THR A 195 13.52 12.55 -1.50
N ALA A 196 12.23 12.79 -1.24
CA ALA A 196 11.23 11.73 -1.08
C ALA A 196 11.15 10.84 -2.33
N LYS A 197 11.06 11.44 -3.53
CA LYS A 197 11.01 10.66 -4.78
C LYS A 197 12.29 9.87 -5.03
N GLN A 198 13.46 10.48 -4.84
CA GLN A 198 14.74 9.79 -5.02
C GLN A 198 14.93 8.63 -4.02
N ARG A 199 14.47 8.80 -2.77
CA ARG A 199 14.45 7.70 -1.79
C ARG A 199 13.54 6.56 -2.21
N LEU A 200 12.35 6.86 -2.73
CA LEU A 200 11.43 5.86 -3.26
C LEU A 200 12.05 5.08 -4.43
N ILE A 201 12.63 5.78 -5.40
CA ILE A 201 13.33 5.16 -6.54
C ILE A 201 14.46 4.25 -6.05
N LYS A 202 15.31 4.76 -5.15
CA LYS A 202 16.42 3.98 -4.59
C LYS A 202 15.94 2.76 -3.80
N LYS A 203 14.87 2.89 -3.01
CA LYS A 203 14.25 1.79 -2.28
C LYS A 203 13.80 0.67 -3.23
N VAL A 204 13.17 1.02 -4.36
CA VAL A 204 12.76 0.05 -5.40
C VAL A 204 13.98 -0.57 -6.07
N GLN A 205 14.96 0.24 -6.52
CA GLN A 205 16.18 -0.25 -7.15
C GLN A 205 16.97 -1.20 -6.24
N ASP A 206 17.27 -0.78 -5.00
CA ASP A 206 18.02 -1.59 -4.03
C ASP A 206 17.34 -2.95 -3.79
N SER A 207 16.00 -2.99 -3.76
CA SER A 207 15.23 -4.21 -3.50
C SER A 207 15.42 -5.30 -4.55
N VAL A 208 15.67 -4.91 -5.80
CA VAL A 208 15.93 -5.82 -6.92
C VAL A 208 17.40 -5.86 -7.33
N LEU A 209 18.27 -5.15 -6.60
CA LEU A 209 19.73 -5.10 -6.82
C LEU A 209 20.49 -5.55 -5.56
N GLY A 210 21.03 -4.59 -4.80
CA GLY A 210 21.95 -4.85 -3.69
C GLY A 210 21.31 -5.53 -2.47
N LYS A 211 19.99 -5.43 -2.30
CA LYS A 211 19.22 -6.03 -1.20
C LYS A 211 18.30 -7.16 -1.65
N TRP A 212 18.51 -7.67 -2.86
CA TRP A 212 17.71 -8.76 -3.40
C TRP A 212 17.77 -10.01 -2.53
N VAL A 213 16.61 -10.65 -2.34
CA VAL A 213 16.47 -11.92 -1.66
C VAL A 213 15.69 -12.86 -2.57
N ASN A 214 16.21 -14.08 -2.80
CA ASN A 214 15.56 -15.06 -3.69
C ASN A 214 14.23 -15.60 -3.16
N ASP A 215 13.96 -15.45 -1.86
CA ASP A 215 12.69 -15.84 -1.24
C ASP A 215 11.81 -14.59 -1.07
N PRO A 216 10.71 -14.46 -1.83
CA PRO A 216 9.80 -13.32 -1.76
C PRO A 216 9.22 -13.06 -0.37
N HIS A 217 9.09 -14.11 0.47
CA HIS A 217 8.53 -13.99 1.82
C HIS A 217 9.47 -13.33 2.82
N ARG A 218 10.75 -13.20 2.46
CA ARG A 218 11.76 -12.48 3.25
C ARG A 218 11.86 -11.01 2.85
N MET A 219 11.18 -10.60 1.77
CA MET A 219 11.06 -9.20 1.41
C MET A 219 9.95 -8.56 2.24
N ASP A 220 10.08 -7.25 2.48
CA ASP A 220 8.99 -6.48 3.08
C ASP A 220 7.70 -6.57 2.24
N LYS A 221 6.58 -6.91 2.88
CA LYS A 221 5.28 -7.14 2.21
C LYS A 221 4.80 -5.90 1.44
N ARG A 222 5.08 -4.71 1.97
CA ARG A 222 4.72 -3.45 1.32
C ARG A 222 5.61 -3.18 0.11
N LEU A 223 6.90 -3.48 0.20
CA LEU A 223 7.86 -3.33 -0.89
C LEU A 223 7.59 -4.29 -2.06
N ILE A 224 7.32 -5.56 -1.80
CA ILE A 224 6.95 -6.50 -2.87
C ILE A 224 5.63 -6.08 -3.53
N ALA A 225 4.64 -5.63 -2.75
CA ALA A 225 3.39 -5.10 -3.30
C ALA A 225 3.61 -3.87 -4.19
N LEU A 226 4.51 -2.96 -3.78
CA LEU A 226 4.88 -1.81 -4.59
C LEU A 226 5.49 -2.24 -5.93
N ILE A 227 6.39 -3.24 -5.96
CA ILE A 227 7.01 -3.73 -7.20
C ILE A 227 5.94 -4.30 -8.15
N PHE A 228 5.09 -5.21 -7.66
CA PHE A 228 4.02 -5.81 -8.47
C PHE A 228 3.07 -4.74 -9.01
N LEU A 229 2.57 -3.85 -8.15
CA LEU A 229 1.59 -2.84 -8.55
C LEU A 229 2.20 -1.75 -9.43
N ALA A 230 3.46 -1.35 -9.22
CA ALA A 230 4.15 -0.43 -10.11
C ALA A 230 4.40 -1.05 -11.50
N HIS A 231 4.67 -2.35 -11.56
CA HIS A 231 4.77 -3.08 -12.83
C HIS A 231 3.42 -3.12 -13.53
N SER A 232 2.35 -3.56 -12.85
CA SER A 232 1.00 -3.62 -13.41
C SER A 232 0.43 -2.25 -13.80
N SER A 233 0.95 -1.17 -13.20
CA SER A 233 0.58 0.21 -13.50
C SER A 233 1.43 0.84 -14.62
N ASP A 234 2.39 0.11 -15.19
CA ASP A 234 3.32 0.58 -16.23
C ASP A 234 4.14 1.82 -15.81
N VAL A 235 4.57 1.84 -14.53
CA VAL A 235 5.39 2.94 -13.98
C VAL A 235 6.70 2.47 -13.35
N LEU A 236 6.91 1.16 -13.22
CA LEU A 236 8.13 0.60 -12.61
C LEU A 236 9.39 0.93 -13.40
N GLU A 237 9.32 0.93 -14.74
CA GLU A 237 10.47 1.20 -15.60
C GLU A 237 11.04 2.61 -15.40
N ASN A 238 10.21 3.57 -14.97
CA ASN A 238 10.68 4.92 -14.61
C ASN A 238 11.69 4.90 -13.44
N ALA A 239 11.59 3.91 -12.54
CA ALA A 239 12.56 3.73 -11.46
C ALA A 239 13.88 3.12 -11.97
N PHE A 240 13.86 2.39 -13.09
CA PHE A 240 15.04 1.71 -13.63
C PHE A 240 15.74 2.51 -14.74
N ALA A 241 15.04 3.45 -15.39
CA ALA A 241 15.62 4.30 -16.43
C ALA A 241 16.95 5.00 -16.07
N PRO A 242 17.23 5.37 -14.80
CA PRO A 242 18.53 5.95 -14.42
C PRO A 242 19.67 4.94 -14.18
N LEU A 243 19.40 3.63 -14.21
CA LEU A 243 20.40 2.58 -14.01
C LEU A 243 21.35 2.46 -15.22
N ASN A 244 22.53 1.86 -15.01
CA ASN A 244 23.36 1.42 -16.13
C ASN A 244 22.76 0.15 -16.77
N ASP A 245 23.23 -0.20 -17.97
CA ASP A 245 22.69 -1.33 -18.76
C ASP A 245 22.72 -2.67 -17.99
N GLU A 246 23.82 -2.96 -17.28
CA GLU A 246 23.98 -4.21 -16.53
C GLU A 246 22.98 -4.32 -15.36
N ASP A 247 22.85 -3.25 -14.57
CA ASP A 247 21.91 -3.17 -13.45
C ASP A 247 20.46 -3.18 -13.95
N TYR A 248 20.18 -2.51 -15.08
CA TYR A 248 18.85 -2.51 -15.70
C TYR A 248 18.43 -3.93 -16.11
N GLU A 249 19.30 -4.66 -16.82
CA GLU A 249 19.03 -6.03 -17.24
C GLU A 249 18.82 -6.96 -16.04
N LEU A 250 19.64 -6.81 -14.99
CA LEU A 250 19.52 -7.60 -13.77
C LEU A 250 18.22 -7.30 -13.00
N ALA A 251 17.86 -6.03 -12.86
CA ALA A 251 16.62 -5.60 -12.22
C ALA A 251 15.40 -6.17 -12.96
N MET A 252 15.36 -6.00 -14.29
CA MET A 252 14.27 -6.53 -15.13
C MET A 252 14.20 -8.06 -15.12
N LYS A 253 15.34 -8.75 -15.04
CA LYS A 253 15.37 -10.21 -14.84
C LYS A 253 14.71 -10.61 -13.52
N ARG A 254 15.07 -9.97 -12.41
CA ARG A 254 14.51 -10.29 -11.07
C ARG A 254 13.04 -9.93 -10.94
N VAL A 255 12.60 -8.84 -11.57
CA VAL A 255 11.16 -8.51 -11.66
C VAL A 255 10.41 -9.60 -12.42
N ARG A 256 10.95 -10.10 -13.55
CA ARG A 256 10.35 -11.25 -14.25
C ARG A 256 10.30 -12.51 -13.38
N GLU A 257 11.37 -12.82 -12.65
CA GLU A 257 11.39 -13.95 -11.70
C GLU A 257 10.27 -13.83 -10.65
N LEU A 258 9.95 -12.62 -10.16
CA LEU A 258 8.80 -12.39 -9.27
C LEU A 258 7.45 -12.61 -9.98
N LEU A 259 7.31 -12.12 -11.21
CA LEU A 259 6.05 -12.22 -11.96
C LEU A 259 5.74 -13.65 -12.41
N GLU A 260 6.76 -14.48 -12.57
CA GLU A 260 6.66 -15.90 -12.95
C GLU A 260 6.47 -16.85 -11.74
N LEU A 261 6.34 -16.31 -10.52
CA LEU A 261 6.04 -17.11 -9.33
C LEU A 261 4.69 -17.83 -9.45
N ASP A 262 4.61 -19.03 -8.87
CA ASP A 262 3.33 -19.71 -8.65
C ASP A 262 2.58 -19.04 -7.48
N ILE A 263 1.81 -18.00 -7.80
CA ILE A 263 1.09 -17.17 -6.83
C ILE A 263 0.16 -17.99 -5.93
N GLU A 264 -0.46 -19.06 -6.45
CA GLU A 264 -1.31 -19.94 -5.64
C GLU A 264 -0.46 -20.68 -4.59
N ALA A 265 0.66 -21.28 -4.99
CA ALA A 265 1.57 -21.95 -4.07
C ALA A 265 2.21 -20.99 -3.06
N GLU A 266 2.63 -19.80 -3.50
CA GLU A 266 3.23 -18.78 -2.65
C GLU A 266 2.23 -18.27 -1.58
N SER A 267 0.94 -18.18 -1.92
CA SER A 267 -0.09 -17.75 -0.96
C SER A 267 -0.31 -18.72 0.20
N LEU A 268 -0.03 -20.01 0.00
CA LEU A 268 -0.24 -21.07 0.99
C LEU A 268 0.87 -21.14 2.06
N LYS A 269 1.97 -20.40 1.89
CA LYS A 269 3.03 -20.34 2.89
C LYS A 269 2.56 -19.62 4.16
N SER A 270 3.23 -19.87 5.28
CA SER A 270 2.87 -19.29 6.58
C SER A 270 3.15 -17.78 6.63
N ASN A 271 2.37 -17.04 7.43
CA ASN A 271 2.53 -15.60 7.68
C ASN A 271 2.42 -14.72 6.41
N THR A 272 1.60 -15.13 5.45
CA THR A 272 1.32 -14.37 4.21
C THR A 272 0.05 -13.54 4.35
N ASN A 273 -0.11 -12.56 3.45
CA ASN A 273 -1.38 -11.89 3.24
C ASN A 273 -2.02 -12.46 1.97
N GLU A 274 -2.98 -13.37 2.12
CA GLU A 274 -3.62 -14.03 0.96
C GLU A 274 -4.34 -13.04 0.03
N LEU A 275 -4.91 -11.95 0.58
CA LEU A 275 -5.56 -10.91 -0.21
C LEU A 275 -4.55 -10.18 -1.10
N MET A 276 -3.34 -9.92 -0.60
CA MET A 276 -2.24 -9.35 -1.38
C MET A 276 -1.88 -10.25 -2.58
N TRP A 277 -1.71 -11.56 -2.34
CA TRP A 277 -1.44 -12.52 -3.42
C TRP A 277 -2.60 -12.65 -4.40
N ALA A 278 -3.85 -12.58 -3.94
CA ALA A 278 -5.01 -12.56 -4.82
C ALA A 278 -5.06 -11.31 -5.72
N VAL A 279 -4.60 -10.16 -5.22
CA VAL A 279 -4.42 -8.96 -6.04
C VAL A 279 -3.31 -9.17 -7.08
N PHE A 280 -2.16 -9.75 -6.72
CA PHE A 280 -1.11 -10.07 -7.71
C PHE A 280 -1.64 -11.00 -8.82
N SER A 281 -2.36 -12.06 -8.43
CA SER A 281 -2.99 -12.99 -9.37
C SER A 281 -4.03 -12.30 -10.28
N ALA A 282 -4.65 -11.21 -9.84
CA ALA A 282 -5.61 -10.47 -10.67
C ALA A 282 -4.94 -9.68 -11.80
N PHE A 283 -3.66 -9.30 -11.64
CA PHE A 283 -2.90 -8.51 -12.61
C PHE A 283 -1.92 -9.33 -13.46
N ILE A 284 -1.50 -10.52 -12.99
CA ILE A 284 -0.69 -11.45 -13.78
C ILE A 284 -1.66 -12.30 -14.62
N LYS A 285 -1.80 -11.95 -15.89
CA LYS A 285 -2.49 -12.76 -16.91
C LYS A 285 -1.55 -13.04 -18.06
#